data_AF-A0A8R2D254-F1
#
_entry.id   AF-A0A8R2D254-F1
#
_cell.length_a   1.000
_cell.length_b   1.000
_cell.length_c   1.000
_cell.angle_alpha   90.00
_cell.angle_beta   90.00
_cell.angle_gamma   90.00
#
_symmetry.space_group_name_H-M   'P 1'
#
loop_
_entity.id
_entity.type
_entity.pdbx_description
1 polymer ?
#
loop_
_entity_poly.entity_id
_entity_poly.type
_entity_poly.pdbx_seq_one_letter_code
_entity_poly.pdbx_strand_id
1 'polypeptide(L)'
;MGGYSFGATICLIALAERPEYNKKIDKLVLIVPTARMKYYDRRLIILKIFPFLFHRTLKGREYIPKMKHPDNQWFGNQCKNKKYMKLICIFAMDILQGNYLSIDYSTIDILKTYPQPTSVKVMTHYYQLILADYFRKYDYGKIGNIKHYQSITPPSYDLSQITAATYIYHSKYDVIAPPKVRMNLRCT
;
A
#
# COMPACT_ATOMS: atom_id res chain seq x y z
N MET A 1 -1.41 -4.79 -17.65
CA MET A 1 -1.29 -3.85 -16.51
C MET A 1 -0.87 -4.64 -15.29
N GLY A 2 -0.13 -4.05 -14.36
CA GLY A 2 0.21 -4.75 -13.14
C GLY A 2 0.68 -3.82 -12.04
N GLY A 3 0.73 -4.36 -10.83
CA GLY A 3 1.14 -3.62 -9.65
C GLY A 3 1.71 -4.54 -8.59
N TYR A 4 2.54 -3.95 -7.74
CA TYR A 4 3.11 -4.58 -6.56
C TYR A 4 2.56 -3.89 -5.31
N SER A 5 2.11 -4.67 -4.32
CA SER A 5 1.65 -4.17 -3.02
C SER A 5 0.58 -3.08 -3.19
N PHE A 6 0.83 -1.86 -2.70
CA PHE A 6 -0.09 -0.73 -2.88
C PHE A 6 -0.38 -0.41 -4.36
N GLY A 7 0.58 -0.62 -5.27
CA GLY A 7 0.35 -0.47 -6.70
C GLY A 7 -0.68 -1.46 -7.26
N ALA A 8 -0.71 -2.70 -6.73
CA ALA A 8 -1.75 -3.66 -7.08
C ALA A 8 -3.12 -3.21 -6.57
N THR A 9 -3.17 -2.64 -5.37
CA THR A 9 -4.39 -2.04 -4.80
C THR A 9 -4.91 -0.90 -5.67
N ILE A 10 -4.04 -0.03 -6.18
CA ILE A 10 -4.42 1.03 -7.13
C ILE A 10 -5.02 0.43 -8.40
N CYS A 11 -4.46 -0.66 -8.93
CA CYS A 11 -5.01 -1.32 -10.11
C CYS A 11 -6.44 -1.83 -9.89
N LEU A 12 -6.69 -2.45 -8.72
CA LEU A 12 -8.02 -2.91 -8.34
C LEU A 12 -9.02 -1.75 -8.24
N ILE A 13 -8.64 -0.65 -7.57
CA ILE A 13 -9.48 0.56 -7.47
C ILE A 13 -9.78 1.10 -8.87
N ALA A 14 -8.75 1.23 -9.71
CA ALA A 14 -8.90 1.82 -11.04
C ALA A 14 -9.88 1.04 -11.91
N LEU A 15 -9.77 -0.29 -11.96
CA LEU A 15 -10.66 -1.12 -12.79
C LEU A 15 -12.06 -1.28 -12.19
N ALA A 16 -12.20 -1.22 -10.86
CA ALA A 16 -13.51 -1.22 -10.21
C ALA A 16 -14.28 0.10 -10.45
N GLU A 17 -13.58 1.24 -10.42
CA GLU A 17 -14.20 2.57 -10.60
C GLU A 17 -14.29 3.01 -12.06
N ARG A 18 -13.48 2.44 -12.94
CA ARG A 18 -13.44 2.72 -14.38
C ARG A 18 -13.52 1.43 -15.19
N PRO A 19 -14.68 0.74 -15.21
CA PRO A 19 -14.81 -0.54 -15.88
C PRO A 19 -14.50 -0.48 -17.38
N GLU A 20 -14.63 0.70 -18.01
CA GLU A 20 -14.26 0.96 -19.39
C GLU A 20 -12.78 0.75 -19.71
N TYR A 21 -11.92 0.65 -18.69
CA TYR A 21 -10.50 0.35 -18.85
C TYR A 21 -10.20 -1.15 -18.92
N ASN A 22 -11.10 -2.03 -18.49
CA ASN A 22 -10.88 -3.49 -18.58
C ASN A 22 -10.56 -3.92 -20.02
N LYS A 23 -11.24 -3.36 -21.03
CA LYS A 23 -11.00 -3.65 -22.45
C LYS A 23 -9.61 -3.24 -22.97
N LYS A 24 -8.89 -2.40 -22.22
CA LYS A 24 -7.52 -1.95 -22.56
C LYS A 24 -6.46 -2.84 -21.89
N ILE A 25 -6.86 -3.75 -21.01
CA ILE A 25 -5.96 -4.58 -20.23
C ILE A 25 -6.09 -6.04 -20.71
N ASP A 26 -5.07 -6.51 -21.43
CA ASP A 26 -5.00 -7.93 -21.82
C ASP A 26 -4.84 -8.86 -20.60
N LYS A 27 -3.84 -8.58 -19.77
CA LYS A 27 -3.57 -9.29 -18.51
C LYS A 27 -3.39 -8.30 -17.36
N LEU A 28 -4.01 -8.60 -16.23
CA LEU A 28 -3.80 -7.91 -14.96
C LEU A 28 -2.92 -8.78 -14.06
N VAL A 29 -1.72 -8.32 -13.74
CA VAL A 29 -0.78 -9.05 -12.86
C VAL A 29 -0.64 -8.30 -11.54
N LEU A 30 -1.14 -8.91 -10.47
CA LEU A 30 -1.12 -8.33 -9.14
C LEU A 30 -0.18 -9.11 -8.24
N ILE A 31 0.88 -8.46 -7.77
CA ILE A 31 1.83 -9.05 -6.84
C ILE A 31 1.52 -8.51 -5.45
N VAL A 32 1.16 -9.41 -4.54
CA VAL A 32 0.81 -9.15 -3.14
C VAL A 32 -0.20 -8.00 -2.94
N PRO A 33 -1.40 -8.05 -3.56
CA PRO A 33 -2.36 -6.96 -3.45
C PRO A 33 -2.80 -6.72 -1.99
N THR A 34 -2.65 -5.49 -1.53
CA THR A 34 -3.01 -5.07 -0.17
C THR A 34 -4.44 -4.53 -0.10
N ALA A 35 -5.39 -5.24 -0.71
CA ALA A 35 -6.79 -4.82 -0.76
C ALA A 35 -7.54 -5.03 0.57
N ARG A 36 -7.16 -6.03 1.36
CA ARG A 36 -7.77 -6.33 2.66
C ARG A 36 -6.71 -6.86 3.63
N MET A 37 -6.29 -6.04 4.60
CA MET A 37 -5.19 -6.37 5.52
C MET A 37 -5.68 -6.76 6.92
N LYS A 38 -6.81 -7.49 7.02
CA LYS A 38 -7.36 -7.97 8.29
C LYS A 38 -6.38 -8.86 9.04
N TYR A 39 -5.74 -9.75 8.30
CA TYR A 39 -4.81 -10.75 8.81
C TYR A 39 -3.41 -10.29 8.41
N TYR A 40 -2.79 -9.44 9.22
CA TYR A 40 -1.37 -9.09 9.09
C TYR A 40 -0.59 -9.76 10.23
N ASP A 41 0.72 -9.91 10.06
CA ASP A 41 1.55 -10.52 11.11
C ASP A 41 1.61 -9.62 12.36
N ARG A 42 1.50 -10.20 13.57
CA ARG A 42 1.57 -9.44 14.84
C ARG A 42 2.85 -8.60 14.97
N ARG A 43 3.94 -8.98 14.29
CA ARG A 43 5.18 -8.19 14.18
C ARG A 43 4.94 -6.77 13.65
N LEU A 44 3.88 -6.54 12.88
CA LEU A 44 3.53 -5.24 12.32
C LEU A 44 2.42 -4.52 13.10
N ILE A 45 2.16 -4.86 14.36
CA ILE A 45 1.12 -4.22 15.19
C ILE A 45 1.31 -2.69 15.31
N ILE A 46 2.55 -2.22 15.19
CA ILE A 46 2.86 -0.79 15.16
C ILE A 46 2.17 -0.08 13.99
N LEU A 47 1.91 -0.74 12.87
CA LEU A 47 1.17 -0.17 11.73
C LEU A 47 -0.29 0.17 12.08
N LYS A 48 -0.86 -0.37 13.17
CA LYS A 48 -2.18 0.03 13.68
C LYS A 48 -2.15 1.19 14.69
N ILE A 49 -1.04 1.36 15.40
CA ILE A 49 -0.87 2.43 16.40
C ILE A 49 -0.41 3.72 15.72
N PHE A 50 0.50 3.57 14.76
CA PHE A 50 1.11 4.67 14.01
C PHE A 50 0.10 5.61 13.33
N PRO A 51 -1.01 5.15 12.72
CA PRO A 51 -1.97 6.03 12.04
C PRO A 51 -2.56 7.11 12.96
N PHE A 52 -2.80 6.81 14.24
CA PHE A 52 -3.35 7.79 15.19
C PHE A 52 -2.34 8.90 15.50
N LEU A 53 -1.07 8.54 15.70
CA LEU A 53 0.02 9.47 15.95
C LEU A 53 0.42 10.25 14.69
N PHE A 54 0.39 9.57 13.54
CA PHE A 54 0.75 10.08 12.22
C PHE A 54 -0.30 11.04 11.68
N HIS A 55 -1.60 10.74 11.82
CA HIS A 55 -2.66 11.66 11.38
C HIS A 55 -2.61 13.02 12.07
N ARG A 56 -2.34 13.03 13.37
CA ARG A 56 -2.27 14.26 14.16
C ARG A 56 -1.10 15.15 13.71
N THR A 57 0.04 14.56 13.35
CA THR A 57 1.25 15.28 12.93
C THR A 57 1.22 15.76 11.48
N LEU A 58 0.29 15.24 10.67
CA LEU A 58 0.15 15.57 9.25
C LEU A 58 -1.00 16.52 8.91
N LYS A 59 -1.77 16.97 9.91
CA LYS A 59 -2.86 17.93 9.72
C LYS A 59 -2.33 19.19 9.03
N GLY A 60 -2.94 19.56 7.89
CA GLY A 60 -2.53 20.72 7.07
C GLY A 60 -1.38 20.46 6.09
N ARG A 61 -0.87 19.23 5.98
CA ARG A 61 0.10 18.85 4.94
C ARG A 61 -0.60 18.15 3.77
N GLU A 62 -0.14 18.43 2.56
CA GLU A 62 -0.64 17.77 1.35
C GLU A 62 0.16 16.52 0.98
N TYR A 63 1.47 16.51 1.23
CA TYR A 63 2.40 15.44 0.84
C TYR A 63 3.33 15.01 1.97
N ILE A 64 3.76 13.74 1.92
CA ILE A 64 4.67 13.10 2.85
C ILE A 64 5.66 12.13 2.16
N PRO A 65 6.97 12.28 2.41
CA PRO A 65 7.60 13.54 2.81
C PRO A 65 7.35 14.62 1.74
N LYS A 66 7.32 15.91 2.13
CA LYS A 66 7.37 17.01 1.15
C LYS A 66 8.82 17.13 0.66
N MET A 67 9.04 16.86 -0.62
CA MET A 67 10.39 16.73 -1.19
C MET A 67 10.72 17.86 -2.16
N LYS A 68 12.00 18.26 -2.20
CA LYS A 68 12.55 19.17 -3.22
C LYS A 68 13.11 18.41 -4.44
N HIS A 69 13.67 17.21 -4.23
CA HIS A 69 14.24 16.36 -5.29
C HIS A 69 13.83 14.89 -5.10
N PRO A 70 13.31 14.20 -6.14
CA PRO A 70 12.79 12.82 -6.04
C PRO A 70 13.88 11.75 -5.80
N ASP A 71 15.13 12.02 -6.21
CA ASP A 71 16.17 10.98 -6.27
C ASP A 71 17.19 11.04 -5.13
N ASN A 72 17.06 12.01 -4.22
CA ASN A 72 18.04 12.26 -3.17
C ASN A 72 17.37 12.41 -1.80
N GLN A 73 17.00 11.29 -1.19
CA GLN A 73 16.28 11.29 0.07
C GLN A 73 17.23 11.32 1.24
N TRP A 74 17.01 12.24 2.19
CA TRP A 74 17.86 12.33 3.38
C TRP A 74 17.93 10.99 4.14
N PHE A 75 16.78 10.35 4.35
CA PHE A 75 16.69 9.07 5.06
C PHE A 75 17.32 7.93 4.26
N GLY A 76 16.96 7.81 2.98
CA GLY A 76 17.57 6.83 2.06
C GLY A 76 19.10 6.97 1.97
N ASN A 77 19.61 8.20 1.93
CA ASN A 77 21.05 8.47 1.94
C ASN A 77 21.74 7.99 3.21
N GLN A 78 21.05 7.99 4.36
CA GLN A 78 21.62 7.43 5.58
C GLN A 78 21.89 5.93 5.39
N CYS A 79 20.95 5.18 4.78
CA CYS A 79 21.11 3.75 4.49
C CYS A 79 22.33 3.45 3.60
N LYS A 80 22.68 4.37 2.69
CA LYS A 80 23.85 4.23 1.82
C LYS A 80 25.15 4.62 2.51
N ASN A 81 25.19 5.82 3.08
CA ASN A 81 26.44 6.48 3.45
C ASN A 81 26.97 6.06 4.83
N LYS A 82 26.14 5.44 5.68
CA LYS A 82 26.51 5.07 7.05
C LYS A 82 26.38 3.58 7.26
N LYS A 83 27.50 2.90 7.58
CA LYS A 83 27.56 1.44 7.75
C LYS A 83 26.53 0.90 8.77
N TYR A 84 26.35 1.60 9.89
CA TYR A 84 25.36 1.21 10.91
C TYR A 84 23.91 1.38 10.43
N MET A 85 23.62 2.46 9.69
CA MET A 85 22.28 2.67 9.11
C MET A 85 22.00 1.66 7.99
N LYS A 86 23.01 1.26 7.23
CA LYS A 86 22.89 0.19 6.24
C LYS A 86 22.34 -1.10 6.86
N LEU A 87 22.89 -1.53 8.00
CA LEU A 87 22.40 -2.69 8.74
C LEU A 87 20.95 -2.50 9.22
N ILE A 88 20.62 -1.32 9.74
CA ILE A 88 19.25 -0.99 10.18
C ILE A 88 18.26 -1.06 9.01
N CYS A 89 18.63 -0.55 7.84
CA CYS A 89 17.76 -0.56 6.67
C CYS A 89 17.56 -1.97 6.10
N ILE A 90 18.60 -2.81 6.07
CA ILE A 90 18.45 -4.23 5.70
C ILE A 90 17.52 -4.93 6.69
N PHE A 91 17.77 -4.76 7.99
CA PHE A 91 16.95 -5.38 9.02
C PHE A 91 15.48 -4.94 8.95
N ALA A 92 15.22 -3.65 8.68
CA ALA A 92 13.87 -3.14 8.46
C ALA A 92 13.22 -3.76 7.21
N MET A 93 13.97 -3.94 6.13
CA MET A 93 13.48 -4.61 4.91
C MET A 93 13.17 -6.09 5.18
N ASP A 94 14.02 -6.81 5.91
CA ASP A 94 13.79 -8.21 6.30
C ASP A 94 12.50 -8.35 7.12
N ILE A 95 12.27 -7.42 8.06
CA ILE A 95 11.03 -7.37 8.84
C ILE A 95 9.82 -7.14 7.92
N LEU A 96 9.89 -6.18 7.00
CA LEU A 96 8.77 -5.81 6.14
C LEU A 96 8.45 -6.87 5.08
N GLN A 97 9.46 -7.55 4.55
CA GLN A 97 9.30 -8.63 3.57
C GLN A 97 8.94 -9.96 4.22
N GLY A 98 9.25 -10.12 5.51
CA GLY A 98 8.92 -11.32 6.28
C GLY A 98 9.88 -12.48 6.09
N ASN A 99 10.98 -12.28 5.35
CA ASN A 99 12.03 -13.27 5.12
C ASN A 99 13.40 -12.61 5.12
N TYR A 100 14.42 -13.35 5.53
CA TYR A 100 15.82 -12.93 5.41
C TYR A 100 16.27 -13.18 3.97
N LEU A 101 16.18 -12.14 3.14
CA LEU A 101 16.71 -12.21 1.79
C LEU A 101 18.18 -11.80 1.84
N SER A 102 19.03 -12.59 1.18
CA SER A 102 20.42 -12.19 0.91
C SER A 102 20.42 -11.08 -0.16
N ILE A 103 19.96 -9.90 0.23
CA ILE A 103 19.96 -8.70 -0.61
C ILE A 103 21.42 -8.26 -0.75
N ASP A 104 21.91 -8.24 -1.99
CA ASP A 104 23.26 -7.76 -2.23
C ASP A 104 23.39 -6.29 -1.80
N TYR A 105 24.54 -5.94 -1.23
CA TYR A 105 24.79 -4.61 -0.70
C TYR A 105 24.74 -3.52 -1.77
N SER A 106 24.94 -3.87 -3.05
CA SER A 106 24.75 -2.94 -4.18
C SER A 106 23.28 -2.60 -4.41
N THR A 107 22.35 -3.48 -4.06
CA THR A 107 20.90 -3.28 -4.22
C THR A 107 20.36 -2.28 -3.20
N ILE A 108 21.02 -2.13 -2.05
CA ILE A 108 20.65 -1.14 -1.02
C ILE A 108 20.81 0.29 -1.51
N ASP A 109 21.65 0.55 -2.51
CA ASP A 109 21.79 1.88 -3.09
C ASP A 109 20.47 2.41 -3.66
N ILE A 110 19.54 1.53 -4.05
CA ILE A 110 18.20 1.94 -4.47
C ILE A 110 17.40 2.58 -3.33
N LEU A 111 17.67 2.23 -2.06
CA LEU A 111 17.00 2.82 -0.91
C LEU A 111 17.27 4.32 -0.77
N LYS A 112 18.32 4.86 -1.43
CA LYS A 112 18.58 6.32 -1.49
C LYS A 112 17.42 7.11 -2.07
N THR A 113 16.61 6.49 -2.92
CA THR A 113 15.43 7.09 -3.54
C THR A 113 14.18 6.85 -2.72
N TYR A 114 14.24 6.27 -1.52
CA TYR A 114 13.07 6.00 -0.69
C TYR A 114 13.10 6.77 0.64
N PRO A 115 11.93 7.08 1.23
CA PRO A 115 10.56 6.80 0.73
C PRO A 115 10.03 7.84 -0.28
N GLN A 116 9.58 7.42 -1.46
CA GLN A 116 9.03 8.33 -2.48
C GLN A 116 7.83 9.16 -1.95
N PRO A 117 7.67 10.42 -2.38
CA PRO A 117 6.64 11.29 -1.85
C PRO A 117 5.26 10.80 -2.27
N THR A 118 4.30 10.88 -1.36
CA THR A 118 2.90 10.53 -1.60
C THR A 118 1.99 11.52 -0.92
N SER A 119 0.74 11.65 -1.39
CA SER A 119 -0.19 12.57 -0.74
C SER A 119 -0.62 12.04 0.63
N VAL A 120 -0.85 12.97 1.57
CA VAL A 120 -1.39 12.63 2.89
C VAL A 120 -2.72 11.90 2.75
N LYS A 121 -3.55 12.30 1.78
CA LYS A 121 -4.83 11.65 1.48
C LYS A 121 -4.66 10.20 1.05
N VAL A 122 -3.71 9.91 0.16
CA VAL A 122 -3.42 8.53 -0.29
C VAL A 122 -2.97 7.66 0.87
N MET A 123 -2.04 8.13 1.68
CA MET A 123 -1.57 7.37 2.84
C MET A 123 -2.65 7.18 3.89
N THR A 124 -3.43 8.23 4.16
CA THR A 124 -4.63 8.15 5.02
C THR A 124 -5.57 7.06 4.52
N HIS A 125 -5.86 7.07 3.22
CA HIS A 125 -6.74 6.08 2.63
C HIS A 125 -6.19 4.67 2.84
N TYR A 126 -4.90 4.49 2.58
CA TYR A 126 -4.25 3.22 2.75
C TYR A 126 -4.33 2.73 4.21
N TYR A 127 -4.13 3.62 5.18
CA TYR A 127 -4.36 3.27 6.59
C TYR A 127 -5.81 2.93 6.91
N GLN A 128 -6.79 3.62 6.32
CA GLN A 128 -8.20 3.25 6.46
C GLN A 128 -8.46 1.83 5.96
N LEU A 129 -7.82 1.41 4.85
CA LEU A 129 -7.89 0.05 4.32
C LEU A 129 -7.16 -0.99 5.20
N ILE A 130 -6.08 -0.58 5.88
CA ILE A 130 -5.35 -1.45 6.84
C ILE A 130 -6.18 -1.67 8.11
N LEU A 131 -6.80 -0.62 8.62
CA LEU A 131 -7.56 -0.65 9.87
C LEU A 131 -8.95 -1.26 9.69
N ALA A 132 -9.59 -1.00 8.55
CA ALA A 132 -10.91 -1.52 8.23
C ALA A 132 -10.82 -2.91 7.61
N ASP A 133 -11.84 -3.73 7.86
CA ASP A 133 -11.96 -5.05 7.24
C ASP A 133 -12.61 -5.02 5.84
N TYR A 134 -12.63 -3.84 5.20
CA TYR A 134 -13.40 -3.57 4.00
C TYR A 134 -12.56 -2.84 2.95
N PHE A 135 -12.64 -3.32 1.71
CA PHE A 135 -12.06 -2.63 0.56
C PHE A 135 -13.06 -1.59 0.02
N ARG A 136 -12.91 -0.34 0.47
CA ARG A 136 -13.90 0.72 0.27
C ARG A 136 -13.28 2.06 -0.04
N LYS A 137 -14.09 3.01 -0.49
CA LYS A 137 -13.65 4.38 -0.81
C LYS A 137 -13.17 5.13 0.43
N TYR A 138 -12.50 6.25 0.20
CA TYR A 138 -11.96 7.11 1.27
C TYR A 138 -13.06 7.54 2.25
N ASP A 139 -12.81 7.38 3.55
CA ASP A 139 -13.72 7.82 4.61
C ASP A 139 -13.41 9.28 4.98
N TYR A 140 -14.32 10.19 4.63
CA TYR A 140 -14.25 11.62 4.97
C TYR A 140 -14.88 11.94 6.34
N GLY A 141 -15.31 10.92 7.09
CA GLY A 141 -16.18 11.08 8.25
C GLY A 141 -17.63 11.34 7.86
N LYS A 142 -18.57 11.28 8.82
CA LYS A 142 -20.02 11.28 8.56
C LYS A 142 -20.48 12.38 7.60
N ILE A 143 -20.15 13.63 7.91
CA ILE A 143 -20.57 14.81 7.11
C ILE A 143 -19.91 14.80 5.73
N GLY A 144 -18.60 14.50 5.68
CA GLY A 144 -17.87 14.43 4.42
C GLY A 144 -18.38 13.31 3.51
N ASN A 145 -18.70 12.14 4.07
CA ASN A 145 -19.23 11.01 3.32
C ASN A 145 -20.60 11.33 2.72
N ILE A 146 -21.48 12.04 3.45
CA ILE A 146 -22.77 12.48 2.90
C ILE A 146 -22.53 13.40 1.70
N LYS A 147 -21.60 14.36 1.82
CA LYS A 147 -21.26 15.27 0.73
C LYS A 147 -20.67 14.56 -0.50
N HIS A 148 -19.88 13.51 -0.30
CA HIS A 148 -19.17 12.83 -1.39
C HIS A 148 -19.91 11.63 -1.98
N TYR A 149 -20.72 10.93 -1.18
CA TYR A 149 -21.30 9.64 -1.51
C TYR A 149 -22.80 9.55 -1.25
N GLN A 150 -23.42 10.61 -0.73
CA GLN A 150 -24.83 10.60 -0.29
C GLN A 150 -25.12 9.51 0.76
N SER A 151 -24.10 9.08 1.50
CA SER A 151 -24.15 8.03 2.52
C SER A 151 -23.31 8.42 3.72
N ILE A 152 -23.68 7.98 4.92
CA ILE A 152 -22.90 8.22 6.16
C ILE A 152 -21.60 7.42 6.17
N THR A 153 -21.58 6.27 5.49
CA THR A 153 -20.42 5.39 5.33
C THR A 153 -19.93 5.37 3.88
N PRO A 154 -18.61 5.28 3.64
CA PRO A 154 -18.09 5.18 2.28
C PRO A 154 -18.48 3.83 1.65
N PRO A 155 -18.89 3.81 0.38
CA PRO A 155 -19.25 2.57 -0.31
C PRO A 155 -18.01 1.70 -0.58
N SER A 156 -18.22 0.39 -0.65
CA SER A 156 -17.18 -0.57 -1.05
C SER A 156 -16.87 -0.48 -2.54
N TYR A 157 -15.62 -0.80 -2.93
CA TYR A 157 -15.29 -0.99 -4.34
C TYR A 157 -15.92 -2.29 -4.84
N ASP A 158 -16.63 -2.24 -5.96
CA ASP A 158 -17.21 -3.42 -6.59
C ASP A 158 -16.17 -4.13 -7.47
N LEU A 159 -15.52 -5.15 -6.89
CA LEU A 159 -14.51 -5.94 -7.59
C LEU A 159 -15.11 -6.80 -8.72
N SER A 160 -16.44 -6.99 -8.78
CA SER A 160 -17.07 -7.73 -9.88
C SER A 160 -17.01 -6.97 -11.21
N GLN A 161 -16.75 -5.66 -11.17
CA GLN A 161 -16.51 -4.84 -12.36
C GLN A 161 -15.14 -5.10 -13.02
N ILE A 162 -14.25 -5.82 -12.35
CA ILE A 162 -12.94 -6.18 -12.88
C ILE A 162 -13.09 -7.44 -13.74
N THR A 163 -13.13 -7.25 -15.06
CA THR A 163 -13.31 -8.32 -16.04
C THR A 163 -12.01 -8.72 -16.74
N ALA A 164 -10.92 -7.96 -16.56
CA ALA A 164 -9.61 -8.29 -17.09
C ALA A 164 -9.09 -9.62 -16.48
N ALA A 165 -8.46 -10.45 -17.32
CA ALA A 165 -7.86 -11.71 -16.88
C ALA A 165 -6.78 -11.45 -15.82
N THR A 166 -7.04 -11.87 -14.58
CA THR A 166 -6.27 -11.47 -13.40
C THR A 166 -5.44 -12.61 -12.83
N TYR A 167 -4.14 -12.37 -12.68
CA TYR A 167 -3.16 -13.26 -12.07
C TYR A 167 -2.71 -12.63 -10.76
N ILE A 168 -2.77 -13.40 -9.68
CA ILE A 168 -2.42 -12.92 -8.34
C ILE A 168 -1.29 -13.77 -7.78
N TYR A 169 -0.19 -13.11 -7.44
CA TYR A 169 0.98 -13.73 -6.83
C TYR A 169 1.05 -13.34 -5.35
N HIS A 170 1.09 -14.32 -4.47
CA HIS A 170 1.29 -14.13 -3.03
C HIS A 170 2.53 -14.90 -2.56
N SER A 171 3.26 -14.33 -1.60
CA SER A 171 4.30 -15.06 -0.87
C SER A 171 3.72 -15.69 0.39
N LYS A 172 4.09 -16.95 0.66
CA LYS A 172 3.74 -17.65 1.91
C LYS A 172 4.27 -16.94 3.15
N TYR A 173 5.36 -16.19 2.99
CA TYR A 173 6.07 -15.50 4.06
C TYR A 173 5.77 -14.01 4.10
N ASP A 174 4.86 -13.50 3.26
CA ASP A 174 4.47 -12.09 3.29
C ASP A 174 3.79 -11.76 4.63
N VAL A 175 4.39 -10.86 5.39
CA VAL A 175 3.88 -10.42 6.69
C VAL A 175 2.86 -9.29 6.60
N ILE A 176 2.83 -8.59 5.47
CA ILE A 176 1.92 -7.47 5.17
C ILE A 176 0.60 -8.02 4.62
N ALA A 177 0.68 -8.91 3.64
CA ALA A 177 -0.47 -9.51 2.95
C ALA A 177 -0.39 -11.05 2.91
N PRO A 178 -0.42 -11.73 4.08
CA PRO A 178 -0.29 -13.17 4.15
C PRO A 178 -1.44 -13.87 3.41
N PRO A 179 -1.19 -15.07 2.84
CA PRO A 179 -2.14 -15.77 1.96
C PRO A 179 -3.44 -16.22 2.64
N LYS A 180 -3.56 -16.11 3.98
CA LYS A 180 -4.83 -16.27 4.69
C LYS A 180 -5.84 -15.16 4.33
N VAL A 181 -5.41 -14.07 3.71
CA VAL A 181 -6.26 -13.10 3.05
C VAL A 181 -6.81 -13.75 1.77
N ARG A 182 -7.92 -14.49 1.90
CA ARG A 182 -8.70 -14.93 0.74
C ARG A 182 -9.35 -13.68 0.16
N MET A 183 -8.72 -13.08 -0.85
CA MET A 183 -9.46 -12.18 -1.73
C MET A 183 -10.48 -13.04 -2.46
N ASN A 184 -11.76 -12.88 -2.13
CA ASN A 184 -12.87 -13.45 -2.90
C ASN A 184 -12.98 -12.72 -4.26
N LEU A 185 -11.88 -12.67 -5.00
CA LEU A 185 -11.87 -12.43 -6.43
C LEU A 185 -12.22 -13.80 -7.00
N ARG A 186 -13.49 -14.01 -7.35
CA ARG A 186 -13.90 -15.23 -8.04
C ARG A 186 -13.19 -15.22 -9.39
N CYS A 187 -12.06 -15.89 -9.47
CA CYS A 187 -11.47 -16.31 -10.73
C CYS A 187 -12.26 -17.55 -11.16
N THR A 188 -13.21 -17.37 -12.09
CA THR A 188 -13.68 -18.47 -12.96
C THR A 188 -12.68 -18.68 -14.08
#